data_AF-A0A6G1YR35-F1
#
_entry.id   AF-A0A6G1YR35-F1
#
_cell.length_a   1.000
_cell.length_b   1.000
_cell.length_c   1.000
_cell.angle_alpha   90.00
_cell.angle_beta   90.00
_cell.angle_gamma   90.00
#
_symmetry.space_group_name_H-M   'P 1'
#
loop_
_entity.id
_entity.type
_entity.pdbx_description
1 polymer ?
#
loop_
_entity_poly.entity_id
_entity_poly.type
_entity_poly.pdbx_seq_one_letter_code
_entity_poly.pdbx_strand_id
1 'polypeptide(L)' 'MQPEVNRIITIRTRRCSERCLAYHESKFSDGLYTDKIELLIDKIKQKVTEAIPYVNPVKIYVELERDRFSDLFERLVH' A
#
# COMPACT_ATOMS: atom_id res chain seq x y z
N MET A 1 -13.30 5.37 -5.42
CA MET A 1 -11.99 5.41 -4.72
C MET A 1 -12.14 4.66 -3.40
N GLN A 2 -11.12 3.95 -2.92
CA GLN A 2 -11.14 3.37 -1.56
C GLN A 2 -10.80 4.49 -0.57
N PRO A 3 -11.72 4.91 0.32
CA PRO A 3 -11.51 6.07 1.19
C PRO A 3 -10.35 5.89 2.18
N GLU A 4 -9.95 4.64 2.44
CA GLU A 4 -8.83 4.34 3.34
C GLU A 4 -7.44 4.53 2.70
N VAL A 5 -7.37 4.54 1.37
CA VAL A 5 -6.13 4.84 0.63
C VAL A 5 -6.09 6.34 0.40
N ASN A 6 -5.36 7.05 1.26
CA ASN A 6 -5.27 8.50 1.19
C ASN A 6 -4.58 8.94 -0.11
N ARG A 7 -3.48 8.27 -0.47
CA ARG A 7 -2.73 8.59 -1.68
C ARG A 7 -2.00 7.39 -2.26
N ILE A 8 -2.05 7.23 -3.58
CA ILE A 8 -1.11 6.36 -4.30
C ILE A 8 0.18 7.15 -4.51
N ILE A 9 1.29 6.67 -3.96
CA ILE A 9 2.60 7.30 -4.10
C ILE A 9 3.17 6.98 -5.48
N THR A 10 3.17 5.70 -5.86
CA THR A 10 3.79 5.23 -7.11
C THR A 10 3.26 3.86 -7.52
N ILE A 11 3.12 3.65 -8.83
CA ILE A 11 2.94 2.33 -9.42
C ILE A 11 4.02 2.14 -10.49
N ARG A 12 4.81 1.07 -10.39
CA ARG A 12 5.86 0.72 -11.35
C ARG A 12 5.69 -0.70 -11.81
N THR A 13 5.74 -0.91 -13.12
CA THR A 13 5.76 -2.25 -13.71
C THR A 13 7.11 -2.51 -14.34
N ARG A 14 7.62 -3.73 -14.19
CA ARG A 14 8.86 -4.17 -14.83
C ARG A 14 8.62 -5.49 -15.53
N ARG A 15 8.88 -5.54 -16.84
CA ARG A 15 8.93 -6.80 -17.57
C ARG A 15 10.26 -7.51 -17.28
N CYS A 16 10.19 -8.69 -16.68
CA CYS A 16 11.30 -9.60 -16.46
C CYS A 16 11.05 -10.87 -17.29
N SER A 17 11.62 -10.90 -18.50
CA SER A 17 11.43 -12.00 -19.46
C SER A 17 9.93 -12.27 -19.71
N GLU A 18 9.44 -13.43 -19.29
CA GLU A 18 8.04 -13.88 -19.42
C GLU A 18 7.11 -13.39 -18.31
N ARG A 19 7.63 -12.73 -17.26
CA ARG A 19 6.84 -12.26 -16.12
C ARG A 19 6.81 -10.74 -16.04
N CYS A 20 5.66 -10.19 -15.67
CA CYS A 20 5.56 -8.77 -15.31
C CYS A 20 5.55 -8.64 -13.79
N LEU A 21 6.38 -7.76 -13.24
CA LEU A 21 6.39 -7.41 -11.83
C LEU A 21 5.66 -6.09 -11.65
N ALA A 22 4.79 -5.97 -10.65
CA ALA A 22 4.25 -4.68 -10.24
C ALA A 22 4.69 -4.34 -8.82
N TYR A 23 5.06 -3.08 -8.65
CA TYR A 23 5.35 -2.44 -7.39
C TYR A 23 4.31 -1.34 -7.19
N HIS A 24 3.56 -1.43 -6.10
CA HIS A 24 2.58 -0.42 -5.71
C HIS A 24 3.00 0.16 -4.36
N GLU A 25 3.07 1.47 -4.27
CA GLU A 25 3.35 2.18 -3.02
C GLU A 25 2.21 3.13 -2.73
N SER A 26 1.64 3.03 -1.53
CA SER A 26 0.48 3.84 -1.13
C SER A 26 0.54 4.26 0.34
N LYS A 27 0.02 5.46 0.58
CA LYS A 27 -0.25 5.98 1.92
C LYS A 27 -1.65 5.60 2.33
N PHE A 28 -1.75 4.93 3.46
CA PHE A 28 -3.00 4.58 4.07
C PHE A 28 -3.32 5.57 5.20
N SER A 29 -4.61 5.76 5.44
CA SER A 29 -5.10 6.63 6.52
C SER A 29 -4.67 6.12 7.89
N ASP A 30 -4.49 7.02 8.86
CA ASP A 30 -4.21 6.65 10.25
C ASP A 30 -5.38 5.88 10.89
N GLY A 31 -5.11 5.17 11.99
CA GLY A 31 -6.10 4.44 12.77
C GLY A 31 -6.58 3.13 12.13
N LEU A 32 -5.91 2.65 11.07
CA LEU A 32 -6.19 1.34 10.49
C LEU A 32 -5.49 0.24 11.29
N TYR A 33 -6.28 -0.74 11.76
CA TYR A 33 -5.78 -1.96 12.36
C TYR A 33 -5.25 -2.93 11.29
N THR A 34 -4.32 -3.81 11.68
CA THR A 34 -3.62 -4.76 10.80
C THR A 34 -4.56 -5.52 9.87
N ASP A 35 -5.66 -6.08 10.37
CA ASP A 35 -6.64 -6.83 9.57
C ASP A 35 -7.23 -6.00 8.43
N LYS A 36 -7.51 -4.71 8.68
CA LYS A 36 -8.06 -3.81 7.67
C LYS A 36 -7.00 -3.43 6.64
N ILE A 37 -5.73 -3.30 7.05
CA ILE A 37 -4.60 -3.08 6.16
C ILE A 37 -4.42 -4.27 5.21
N GLU A 38 -4.46 -5.50 5.73
CA GLU A 38 -4.35 -6.72 4.94
C GLU A 38 -5.48 -6.84 3.90
N LEU A 39 -6.72 -6.58 4.31
CA LEU A 39 -7.88 -6.56 3.40
C LEU A 39 -7.74 -5.52 2.29
N LEU A 40 -7.18 -4.34 2.59
CA LEU A 40 -6.93 -3.31 1.59
C LEU A 40 -5.81 -3.71 0.63
N ILE A 41 -4.71 -4.26 1.14
CA ILE A 41 -3.61 -4.81 0.34
C ILE A 41 -4.14 -5.85 -0.63
N ASP A 42 -4.98 -6.78 -0.18
CA ASP A 42 -5.50 -7.84 -1.05
C ASP A 42 -6.46 -7.31 -2.11
N LYS A 43 -7.31 -6.33 -1.77
CA LYS A 43 -8.14 -5.64 -2.76
C LYS A 43 -7.30 -4.91 -3.82
N ILE A 44 -6.18 -4.29 -3.41
CA ILE A 44 -5.28 -3.62 -4.35
C ILE A 44 -4.58 -4.66 -5.24
N LYS A 45 -4.08 -5.77 -4.68
CA LYS A 45 -3.50 -6.88 -5.47
C LYS A 45 -4.49 -7.39 -6.51
N GLN A 46 -5.73 -7.65 -6.11
CA GLN A 46 -6.78 -8.12 -7.00
C GLN A 46 -6.97 -7.16 -8.18
N LYS A 47 -7.14 -5.86 -7.90
CA LYS A 47 -7.31 -4.84 -8.95
C LYS A 47 -6.11 -4.72 -9.88
N VAL A 48 -4.90 -4.84 -9.35
CA VAL A 48 -3.67 -4.80 -10.16
C VAL A 48 -3.61 -6.03 -11.08
N THR A 49 -3.97 -7.21 -10.58
CA THR A 49 -4.02 -8.44 -11.37
C THR A 49 -5.12 -8.39 -12.44
N GLU A 50 -6.31 -7.85 -12.11
CA GLU A 50 -7.40 -7.65 -13.08
C GLU A 50 -6.98 -6.67 -14.20
N ALA A 51 -6.27 -5.60 -13.85
CA ALA A 51 -5.78 -4.62 -14.82
C ALA A 51 -4.59 -5.13 -15.66
N ILE A 52 -3.76 -6.03 -15.10
CA ILE A 52 -2.54 -6.53 -15.72
C ILE A 52 -2.47 -8.06 -15.53
N PRO A 53 -3.14 -8.86 -16.38
CA PRO A 53 -3.35 -10.30 -16.15
C PRO A 53 -2.08 -11.15 -16.04
N TYR A 54 -0.96 -10.67 -16.59
CA TYR A 54 0.34 -11.34 -16.62
C TYR A 54 1.30 -10.84 -15.52
N VAL A 55 0.80 -10.07 -14.55
CA VAL A 55 1.59 -9.61 -13.41
C VAL A 55 1.73 -10.72 -12.38
N ASN A 56 2.97 -11.15 -12.13
CA ASN A 56 3.29 -12.12 -11.11
C ASN A 56 4.80 -12.08 -10.73
N PRO A 57 5.18 -11.71 -9.49
CA PRO A 57 4.35 -11.25 -8.36
C PRO A 57 3.96 -9.76 -8.37
N VAL A 58 2.92 -9.43 -7.59
CA VAL A 58 2.57 -8.05 -7.17
C VAL A 58 3.14 -7.78 -5.78
N LYS A 59 3.95 -6.74 -5.64
CA LYS A 59 4.49 -6.27 -4.36
C LYS A 59 3.84 -4.94 -3.99
N ILE A 60 3.34 -4.85 -2.76
CA ILE A 60 2.70 -3.64 -2.24
C ILE A 60 3.47 -3.17 -1.00
N TYR A 61 3.88 -1.90 -1.02
CA TYR A 61 4.48 -1.20 0.11
C TYR A 61 3.45 -0.21 0.65
N VAL A 62 3.22 -0.25 1.95
CA VAL A 62 2.25 0.61 2.63
C VAL A 62 2.99 1.46 3.65
N GLU A 63 2.78 2.77 3.57
CA GLU A 63 3.18 3.72 4.60
C GLU A 63 1.89 4.18 5.32
N LEU A 64 1.85 4.06 6.64
CA LEU A 64 0.77 4.61 7.44
C LEU A 64 1.07 6.08 7.70
N GLU A 65 0.13 6.97 7.43
CA GLU A 65 0.23 8.33 7.95
C GLU A 65 0.13 8.27 9.47
N ARG A 66 1.24 8.55 10.17
CA ARG A 66 1.21 8.74 11.62
C ARG A 66 0.77 10.16 11.89
N ASP A 67 -0.23 10.33 12.75
CA ASP A 67 -0.60 11.65 13.23
C ASP A 67 0.61 12.31 13.94
N ARG A 68 0.97 13.54 13.58
CA ARG A 68 2.16 14.23 14.13
C ARG A 68 2.11 14.41 15.65
N PHE A 69 0.92 14.29 16.24
CA PHE A 69 0.72 14.28 17.68
C PHE A 69 1.26 13.01 18.35
N SER A 70 1.20 11.85 17.68
CA SER A 70 1.74 10.59 18.20
C SER A 70 3.27 10.64 18.32
N ASP A 71 3.95 11.18 17.31
CA ASP A 71 5.40 11.40 17.33
C ASP A 71 5.86 12.41 18.40
N LEU A 72 5.02 13.40 18.72
CA LEU A 72 5.31 14.42 19.75
C LEU A 72 5.17 13.84 21.16
N PHE A 73 4.21 12.93 21.36
CA PHE A 73 3.99 12.26 22.64
C PHE A 73 5.10 11.25 22.95
N GLU A 74 5.55 10.47 21.96
CA GLU A 74 6.69 9.56 22.14
C GLU A 74 8.00 10.29 22.49
N ARG A 75 8.23 11.49 21.95
CA ARG A 75 9.42 12.31 22.25
C ARG A 75 9.37 13.05 23.60
N LEU A 76 8.20 13.15 24.23
CA LEU A 76 8.04 13.78 25.55
C LEU A 76 8.10 12.78 26.70
N VAL A 77 7.96 11.49 26.42
CA VAL A 77 7.94 10.40 27.40
C VAL A 77 9.31 9.69 27.51
N HIS A 78 10.30 10.09 26.70
CA HIS A 78 11.71 9.68 26.76
C HIS A 78 12.63 10.88 26.98
#